data_AF-A0A845YH43-F1
#
_entry.id   AF-A0A845YH43-F1
#
_cell.length_a   1.000
_cell.length_b   1.000
_cell.length_c   1.000
_cell.angle_alpha   90.00
_cell.angle_beta   90.00
_cell.angle_gamma   90.00
#
_symmetry.space_group_name_H-M   'P 1'
#
loop_
_entity.id
_entity.type
_entity.pdbx_description
1 polymer ?
#
loop_
_entity_poly.entity_id
_entity_poly.type
_entity_poly.pdbx_seq_one_letter_code
_entity_poly.pdbx_strand_id
1 'polypeptide(L)'
;MDAEKQRQIAKVYLSAFVETVMWEEKGYLPIFSNPVYAKQWLPNTFYIANYQDSNYQIIVDYEEDLNVSTGTLPGIIITSENLSKWSETWVKLKYRILDTHVAHIAWDDRVTENIARYAIQLPVDTLELTDESKLVFSIAQSEDGSLPSDWNESEEPNQDIEDKSADKSKEGSNDDKPKALDWTIKLVDLNGESVSFPLSYEQQLYPPIKGRTRLAEFINSTALTETIKRHYHFALKDFVEQNPEFDLSQLSRIEFVFNKNKRGAILVDDIAVVN
;
A
#
# COMPACT_ATOMS: atom_id res chain seq x y z
N MET A 1 -1.32 24.72 -0.71
CA MET A 1 -2.80 24.71 -0.57
C MET A 1 -3.23 26.05 -0.02
N ASP A 2 -4.33 26.62 -0.50
CA ASP A 2 -4.86 27.89 0.01
C ASP A 2 -5.57 27.71 1.37
N ALA A 3 -5.75 28.83 2.08
CA ALA A 3 -6.32 28.84 3.44
C ALA A 3 -7.82 28.47 3.45
N GLU A 4 -8.56 28.71 2.37
CA GLU A 4 -9.98 28.41 2.29
C GLU A 4 -10.22 26.90 2.19
N LYS A 5 -9.45 26.20 1.35
CA LYS A 5 -9.45 24.74 1.26
C LYS A 5 -9.05 24.11 2.58
N GLN A 6 -8.03 24.62 3.27
CA GLN A 6 -7.64 24.15 4.61
C GLN A 6 -8.79 24.26 5.61
N ARG A 7 -9.48 25.41 5.64
CA ARG A 7 -10.65 25.61 6.51
C ARG A 7 -11.80 24.67 6.17
N GLN A 8 -12.04 24.42 4.88
CA GLN A 8 -13.10 23.49 4.46
C GLN A 8 -12.79 22.05 4.89
N ILE A 9 -11.53 21.60 4.72
CA ILE A 9 -11.08 20.28 5.19
C ILE A 9 -11.29 20.17 6.71
N ALA A 10 -10.81 21.16 7.46
CA ALA A 10 -10.96 21.19 8.92
C ALA A 10 -12.44 21.16 9.33
N LYS A 11 -13.30 21.95 8.68
CA LYS A 11 -14.74 21.97 8.94
C LYS A 11 -15.37 20.59 8.75
N VAL A 12 -15.09 19.90 7.64
CA VAL A 12 -15.65 18.57 7.36
C VAL A 12 -15.21 17.55 8.41
N TYR A 13 -13.90 17.43 8.67
CA TYR A 13 -13.39 16.42 9.58
C TYR A 13 -13.72 16.71 11.05
N LEU A 14 -13.65 17.97 11.49
CA LEU A 14 -14.01 18.33 12.86
C LEU A 14 -15.51 18.14 13.12
N SER A 15 -16.36 18.54 12.18
CA SER A 15 -17.80 18.29 12.30
C SER A 15 -18.10 16.79 12.33
N ALA A 16 -17.56 16.01 11.38
CA ALA A 16 -17.72 14.55 11.38
C ALA A 16 -17.29 13.93 12.72
N PHE A 17 -16.18 14.39 13.30
CA PHE A 17 -15.67 13.86 14.56
C PHE A 17 -16.60 14.18 15.73
N VAL A 18 -17.06 15.44 15.82
CA VAL A 18 -18.00 15.86 16.87
C VAL A 18 -19.33 15.10 16.74
N GLU A 19 -19.88 14.96 15.53
CA GLU A 19 -21.11 14.20 15.29
C GLU A 19 -20.95 12.73 15.71
N THR A 20 -19.85 12.09 15.31
CA THR A 20 -19.60 10.69 15.67
C THR A 20 -19.39 10.48 17.16
N VAL A 21 -18.63 11.35 17.84
CA VAL A 21 -18.24 11.14 19.25
C VAL A 21 -19.30 11.64 20.23
N MET A 22 -19.92 12.80 19.96
CA MET A 22 -20.87 13.41 20.89
C MET A 22 -22.30 12.92 20.67
N TRP A 23 -22.65 12.56 19.44
CA TRP A 23 -24.02 12.24 19.04
C TRP A 23 -24.18 10.82 18.52
N GLU A 24 -23.11 10.01 18.54
CA GLU A 24 -23.09 8.62 18.07
C GLU A 24 -23.52 8.44 16.60
N GLU A 25 -23.37 9.49 15.79
CA GLU A 25 -23.69 9.49 14.36
C GLU A 25 -22.60 8.72 13.58
N LYS A 26 -22.68 7.39 13.64
CA LYS A 26 -21.71 6.46 13.03
C LYS A 26 -21.66 6.55 11.50
N GLY A 27 -22.66 7.17 10.86
CA GLY A 27 -22.66 7.39 9.40
C GLY A 27 -21.48 8.20 8.88
N TYR A 28 -20.81 8.98 9.74
CA TYR A 28 -19.61 9.75 9.37
C TYR A 28 -18.30 8.99 9.54
N LEU A 29 -18.27 7.85 10.26
CA LEU A 29 -17.06 7.07 10.49
C LEU A 29 -16.28 6.71 9.21
N PRO A 30 -16.93 6.29 8.10
CA PRO A 30 -16.22 5.91 6.89
C PRO A 30 -15.32 7.02 6.31
N ILE A 31 -15.61 8.30 6.58
CA ILE A 31 -14.84 9.45 6.07
C ILE A 31 -13.41 9.48 6.64
N PHE A 32 -13.22 8.96 7.86
CA PHE A 32 -11.90 8.92 8.49
C PHE A 32 -11.01 7.86 7.86
N SER A 33 -11.57 6.73 7.42
CA SER A 33 -10.85 5.66 6.73
C SER A 33 -10.62 5.99 5.26
N ASN A 34 -11.66 6.42 4.55
CA ASN A 34 -11.57 6.76 3.14
C ASN A 34 -12.21 8.15 2.84
N PRO A 35 -11.39 9.17 2.50
CA PRO A 35 -11.86 10.51 2.17
C PRO A 35 -12.84 10.58 0.98
N VAL A 36 -12.90 9.54 0.13
CA VAL A 36 -13.81 9.48 -1.02
C VAL A 36 -15.28 9.59 -0.57
N TYR A 37 -15.64 9.08 0.61
CA TYR A 37 -16.99 9.20 1.16
C TYR A 37 -17.44 10.65 1.40
N ALA A 38 -16.49 11.57 1.59
CA ALA A 38 -16.77 13.01 1.75
C ALA A 38 -16.37 13.84 0.52
N LYS A 39 -16.15 13.21 -0.66
CA LYS A 39 -15.66 13.89 -1.87
C LYS A 39 -16.48 15.11 -2.28
N GLN A 40 -17.79 15.12 -2.01
CA GLN A 40 -18.66 16.27 -2.32
C GLN A 40 -18.44 17.47 -1.38
N TRP A 41 -17.93 17.24 -0.17
CA TRP A 41 -17.67 18.27 0.83
C TRP A 41 -16.19 18.68 0.90
N LEU A 42 -15.31 17.83 0.39
CA LEU A 42 -13.86 18.03 0.39
C LEU A 42 -13.38 18.72 -0.89
N PRO A 43 -12.43 19.67 -0.79
CA PRO A 43 -11.71 20.20 -1.94
C PRO A 43 -11.05 19.10 -2.80
N ASN A 44 -10.93 19.33 -4.10
CA ASN A 44 -10.15 18.44 -4.96
C ASN A 44 -8.65 18.60 -4.67
N THR A 45 -8.11 17.75 -3.81
CA THR A 45 -6.70 17.67 -3.42
C THR A 45 -6.34 16.24 -2.99
N PHE A 46 -5.06 15.99 -2.73
CA PHE A 46 -4.59 14.73 -2.17
C PHE A 46 -4.93 14.62 -0.69
N TYR A 47 -5.47 13.46 -0.31
CA TYR A 47 -5.76 13.09 1.07
C TYR A 47 -5.07 11.78 1.38
N ILE A 48 -4.47 11.72 2.57
CA ILE A 48 -3.93 10.50 3.17
C ILE A 48 -4.70 10.32 4.47
N ALA A 49 -5.32 9.15 4.61
CA ALA A 49 -6.13 8.76 5.75
C ALA A 49 -5.55 7.48 6.33
N ASN A 50 -5.18 7.52 7.61
CA ASN A 50 -4.61 6.41 8.37
C ASN A 50 -5.44 6.21 9.63
N TYR A 51 -6.73 5.96 9.46
CA TYR A 51 -7.65 5.71 10.56
C TYR A 51 -7.55 4.25 10.99
N GLN A 52 -7.43 4.04 12.30
CA GLN A 52 -7.47 2.74 12.95
C GLN A 52 -8.38 2.82 14.17
N ASP A 53 -9.11 1.74 14.44
CA ASP A 53 -9.96 1.58 15.62
C ASP A 53 -9.66 0.25 16.33
N SER A 54 -10.44 -0.06 17.36
CA SER A 54 -10.27 -1.27 18.17
C SER A 54 -10.63 -2.56 17.45
N ASN A 55 -11.23 -2.50 16.27
CA ASN A 55 -11.68 -3.69 15.54
C ASN A 55 -10.60 -4.22 14.59
N TYR A 56 -9.43 -3.58 14.55
CA TYR A 56 -8.29 -4.07 13.79
C TYR A 56 -7.70 -5.32 14.42
N GLN A 57 -7.75 -6.42 13.69
CA GLN A 57 -7.00 -7.63 13.97
C GLN A 57 -5.81 -7.67 13.02
N ILE A 58 -4.62 -7.35 13.53
CA ILE A 58 -3.36 -7.41 12.79
C ILE A 58 -3.06 -8.86 12.43
N ILE A 59 -2.67 -9.09 11.17
CA ILE A 59 -2.15 -10.36 10.63
C ILE A 59 -0.63 -10.29 10.53
N VAL A 60 -0.10 -9.19 10.01
CA VAL A 60 1.34 -8.91 9.85
C VAL A 60 1.62 -7.42 10.06
N ASP A 61 2.50 -7.11 11.01
CA ASP A 61 3.07 -5.77 11.28
C ASP A 61 4.60 -5.73 11.27
N TYR A 62 5.26 -6.87 11.05
CA TYR A 62 6.71 -6.99 10.89
C TYR A 62 7.56 -6.55 12.11
N GLU A 63 6.97 -6.41 13.31
CA GLU A 63 7.72 -5.92 14.49
C GLU A 63 8.31 -7.05 15.36
N GLU A 64 7.92 -8.30 15.11
CA GLU A 64 8.16 -9.39 16.06
C GLU A 64 9.54 -10.04 15.94
N ASP A 65 10.11 -10.07 14.74
CA ASP A 65 11.43 -10.64 14.47
C ASP A 65 12.06 -10.04 13.20
N LEU A 66 13.14 -10.67 12.71
CA LEU A 66 13.84 -10.28 11.46
C LEU A 66 13.56 -11.26 10.31
N ASN A 67 12.67 -12.23 10.53
CA ASN A 67 12.37 -13.28 9.59
C ASN A 67 11.20 -12.85 8.71
N VAL A 68 11.54 -12.39 7.51
CA VAL A 68 10.59 -11.97 6.48
C VAL A 68 9.51 -12.99 6.10
N SER A 69 9.71 -14.26 6.44
CA SER A 69 8.78 -15.36 6.14
C SER A 69 7.75 -15.64 7.24
N THR A 70 7.76 -14.90 8.34
CA THR A 70 6.81 -15.04 9.46
C THR A 70 5.90 -13.83 9.59
N GLY A 71 4.72 -14.02 10.18
CA GLY A 71 3.79 -12.93 10.49
C GLY A 71 3.48 -12.83 11.98
N THR A 72 2.74 -11.78 12.35
CA THR A 72 2.38 -11.43 13.73
C THR A 72 1.37 -12.41 14.33
N LEU A 73 0.35 -12.81 13.55
CA LEU A 73 -0.54 -13.88 14.01
C LEU A 73 0.20 -15.23 14.02
N PRO A 74 0.01 -16.06 15.06
CA PRO A 74 0.64 -17.36 15.12
C PRO A 74 0.30 -18.25 13.92
N GLY A 75 1.32 -18.85 13.31
CA GLY A 75 1.16 -19.78 12.19
C GLY A 75 1.08 -19.13 10.80
N ILE A 76 1.15 -17.80 10.73
CA ILE A 76 1.29 -17.10 9.44
C ILE A 76 2.62 -17.45 8.79
N ILE A 77 2.55 -17.81 7.50
CA ILE A 77 3.71 -18.04 6.66
C ILE A 77 3.65 -17.09 5.48
N ILE A 78 4.73 -16.34 5.31
CA ILE A 78 4.91 -15.40 4.21
C ILE A 78 5.86 -16.02 3.19
N THR A 79 5.44 -15.98 1.94
CA THR A 79 6.20 -16.52 0.80
C THR A 79 6.29 -15.48 -0.30
N SER A 80 7.33 -15.57 -1.10
CA SER A 80 7.48 -14.75 -2.30
C SER A 80 7.96 -15.56 -3.48
N GLU A 81 7.60 -15.09 -4.67
CA GLU A 81 8.03 -15.66 -5.94
C GLU A 81 8.41 -14.53 -6.88
N ASN A 82 9.53 -14.68 -7.59
CA ASN A 82 9.99 -13.76 -8.64
C ASN A 82 10.10 -12.27 -8.20
N LEU A 83 10.31 -11.99 -6.91
CA LEU A 83 10.64 -10.64 -6.46
C LEU A 83 12.10 -10.32 -6.78
N SER A 84 12.37 -9.06 -7.13
CA SER A 84 13.74 -8.57 -7.26
C SER A 84 14.33 -8.15 -5.90
N LYS A 85 13.48 -7.71 -4.96
CA LYS A 85 13.88 -7.48 -3.56
C LYS A 85 12.78 -7.92 -2.61
N TRP A 86 13.20 -8.50 -1.49
CA TRP A 86 12.36 -8.81 -0.35
C TRP A 86 13.18 -8.74 0.92
N SER A 87 12.85 -7.80 1.81
CA SER A 87 13.53 -7.60 3.08
C SER A 87 12.64 -6.83 4.04
N GLU A 88 12.81 -6.99 5.34
CA GLU A 88 12.31 -6.04 6.34
C GLU A 88 13.29 -4.89 6.53
N THR A 89 12.77 -3.67 6.68
CA THR A 89 13.60 -2.49 6.89
C THR A 89 12.90 -1.44 7.74
N TRP A 90 13.69 -0.57 8.38
CA TRP A 90 13.16 0.55 9.13
C TRP A 90 12.63 1.64 8.22
N VAL A 91 11.51 2.26 8.60
CA VAL A 91 11.00 3.44 7.90
C VAL A 91 11.90 4.64 8.15
N LYS A 92 12.38 5.27 7.09
CA LYS A 92 13.19 6.50 7.16
C LYS A 92 12.32 7.74 6.93
N LEU A 93 12.32 8.63 7.92
CA LEU A 93 11.77 9.97 7.80
C LEU A 93 12.86 10.98 7.43
N LYS A 94 12.49 12.23 7.13
CA LYS A 94 13.44 13.28 6.73
C LYS A 94 14.57 13.54 7.71
N TYR A 95 14.32 13.30 9.00
CA TYR A 95 15.23 13.67 10.10
C TYR A 95 15.60 12.53 11.03
N ARG A 96 14.92 11.38 10.92
CA ARG A 96 15.09 10.26 11.83
C ARG A 96 14.65 8.97 11.17
N ILE A 97 15.11 7.87 11.74
CA ILE A 97 14.48 6.58 11.53
C ILE A 97 13.24 6.54 12.43
N LEU A 98 12.12 6.07 11.89
CA LEU A 98 10.93 5.76 12.67
C LEU A 98 11.13 4.34 13.21
N ASP A 99 10.80 4.16 14.49
CA ASP A 99 10.96 2.89 15.20
C ASP A 99 9.82 1.93 14.80
N THR A 100 9.78 1.59 13.52
CA THR A 100 8.82 0.68 12.90
C THR A 100 9.45 0.02 11.68
N HIS A 101 9.17 -1.27 11.51
CA HIS A 101 9.61 -2.08 10.40
C HIS A 101 8.54 -2.20 9.33
N VAL A 102 8.99 -2.40 8.09
CA VAL A 102 8.11 -2.62 6.95
C VAL A 102 8.70 -3.68 6.04
N ALA A 103 7.85 -4.42 5.36
CA ALA A 103 8.29 -5.24 4.23
C ALA A 103 8.62 -4.33 3.04
N HIS A 104 9.88 -4.33 2.63
CA HIS A 104 10.32 -3.75 1.37
C HIS A 104 10.25 -4.80 0.27
N ILE A 105 9.36 -4.55 -0.69
CA ILE A 105 9.03 -5.47 -1.77
C ILE A 105 9.30 -4.77 -3.09
N ALA A 106 10.09 -5.39 -3.97
CA ALA A 106 10.30 -4.89 -5.33
C ALA A 106 10.19 -5.99 -6.37
N TRP A 107 9.77 -5.60 -7.57
CA TRP A 107 9.72 -6.44 -8.75
C TRP A 107 10.29 -5.68 -9.95
N ASP A 108 10.98 -6.39 -10.84
CA ASP A 108 11.58 -5.82 -12.03
C ASP A 108 11.70 -6.87 -13.14
N ASP A 109 11.13 -6.58 -14.31
CA ASP A 109 11.15 -7.46 -15.47
C ASP A 109 12.55 -7.75 -16.01
N ARG A 110 13.54 -6.93 -15.66
CA ARG A 110 14.95 -7.17 -16.00
C ARG A 110 15.62 -8.23 -15.13
N VAL A 111 15.11 -8.45 -13.92
CA VAL A 111 15.63 -9.47 -12.98
C VAL A 111 14.95 -10.80 -13.25
N THR A 112 13.65 -10.77 -13.54
CA THR A 112 12.84 -11.96 -13.85
C THR A 112 11.65 -11.57 -14.71
N GLU A 113 11.44 -12.32 -15.80
CA GLU A 113 10.29 -12.10 -16.70
C GLU A 113 8.98 -12.64 -16.12
N ASN A 114 9.05 -13.48 -15.08
CA ASN A 114 7.88 -14.08 -14.45
C ASN A 114 7.15 -13.08 -13.54
N ILE A 115 5.82 -13.22 -13.45
CA ILE A 115 5.01 -12.36 -12.56
C ILE A 115 5.43 -12.58 -11.11
N ALA A 116 5.79 -11.49 -10.45
CA ALA A 116 6.15 -11.51 -9.05
C ALA A 116 4.94 -11.61 -8.13
N ARG A 117 5.10 -12.34 -7.03
CA ARG A 117 4.06 -12.59 -6.03
C ARG A 117 4.62 -12.44 -4.64
N TYR A 118 3.80 -11.89 -3.76
CA TYR A 118 4.00 -11.89 -2.32
C TYR A 118 2.73 -12.44 -1.68
N ALA A 119 2.84 -13.49 -0.89
CA ALA A 119 1.70 -14.26 -0.42
C ALA A 119 1.77 -14.55 1.08
N ILE A 120 0.66 -14.34 1.75
CA ILE A 120 0.46 -14.55 3.18
C ILE A 120 -0.49 -15.73 3.33
N GLN A 121 0.00 -16.83 3.88
CA GLN A 121 -0.77 -18.03 4.14
C GLN A 121 -1.35 -17.95 5.54
N LEU A 122 -2.65 -18.12 5.64
CA LEU A 122 -3.43 -18.06 6.87
C LEU A 122 -3.72 -19.49 7.33
N PRO A 123 -3.47 -19.83 8.60
CA PRO A 123 -4.01 -21.05 9.18
C PRO A 123 -5.53 -21.02 9.17
N VAL A 124 -6.14 -22.21 9.10
CA VAL A 124 -7.60 -22.38 9.20
C VAL A 124 -8.09 -21.83 10.55
N ASP A 125 -9.27 -21.22 10.57
CA ASP A 125 -9.93 -20.68 11.77
C ASP A 125 -9.14 -19.57 12.50
N THR A 126 -8.21 -18.90 11.82
CA THR A 126 -7.43 -17.80 12.41
C THR A 126 -8.23 -16.51 12.54
N LEU A 127 -9.18 -16.28 11.63
CA LEU A 127 -9.92 -15.03 11.49
C LEU A 127 -11.42 -15.31 11.49
N GLU A 128 -12.17 -14.55 12.27
CA GLU A 128 -13.64 -14.54 12.20
C GLU A 128 -14.07 -13.43 11.23
N LEU A 129 -14.31 -13.81 9.98
CA LEU A 129 -14.66 -12.89 8.89
C LEU A 129 -16.14 -12.94 8.56
N THR A 130 -16.68 -11.78 8.18
CA THR A 130 -18.03 -11.60 7.68
C THR A 130 -17.99 -10.77 6.39
N ASP A 131 -19.10 -10.68 5.67
CA ASP A 131 -19.17 -9.85 4.45
C ASP A 131 -18.91 -8.35 4.76
N GLU A 132 -19.23 -7.89 5.97
CA GLU A 132 -18.99 -6.51 6.41
C GLU A 132 -17.52 -6.24 6.78
N SER A 133 -16.73 -7.31 6.93
CA SER A 133 -15.31 -7.22 7.25
C SER A 133 -14.53 -6.59 6.09
N LYS A 134 -13.39 -6.00 6.42
CA LYS A 134 -12.49 -5.35 5.45
C LYS A 134 -11.09 -5.90 5.58
N LEU A 135 -10.44 -6.16 4.45
CA LEU A 135 -8.99 -6.32 4.40
C LEU A 135 -8.34 -4.95 4.40
N VAL A 136 -7.39 -4.74 5.31
CA VAL A 136 -6.64 -3.49 5.44
C VAL A 136 -5.16 -3.77 5.35
N PHE A 137 -4.43 -2.87 4.70
CA PHE A 137 -2.97 -2.89 4.68
C PHE A 137 -2.47 -1.48 4.40
N SER A 138 -1.28 -1.13 4.91
CA SER A 138 -0.68 0.17 4.73
C SER A 138 0.48 0.11 3.73
N ILE A 139 0.50 1.06 2.78
CA ILE A 139 1.44 1.05 1.64
C ILE A 139 2.05 2.42 1.43
N ALA A 140 3.34 2.44 1.11
CA ALA A 140 4.00 3.56 0.46
C ALA A 140 4.75 3.10 -0.79
N GLN A 141 4.86 3.97 -1.80
CA GLN A 141 5.82 3.74 -2.87
C GLN A 141 7.24 3.93 -2.31
N SER A 142 8.13 2.96 -2.57
CA SER A 142 9.54 3.06 -2.22
C SER A 142 10.27 3.94 -3.23
N GLU A 143 11.22 4.74 -2.72
CA GLU A 143 12.17 5.47 -3.56
C GLU A 143 13.45 4.69 -3.82
N ASP A 144 13.65 3.59 -3.08
CA ASP A 144 14.71 2.65 -3.38
C ASP A 144 14.32 1.94 -4.68
N GLY A 145 15.18 2.03 -5.70
CA GLY A 145 14.89 1.45 -7.02
C GLY A 145 14.60 -0.06 -6.95
N SER A 146 13.97 -0.59 -8.00
CA SER A 146 13.51 -1.99 -8.07
C SER A 146 14.64 -3.02 -8.27
N LEU A 147 15.84 -2.61 -8.68
CA LEU A 147 16.97 -3.52 -8.95
C LEU A 147 17.76 -3.87 -7.70
N PRO A 148 18.18 -5.15 -7.50
CA PRO A 148 19.07 -5.58 -6.42
C PRO A 148 20.31 -4.69 -6.29
N SER A 149 20.83 -4.54 -5.08
CA SER A 149 21.96 -3.65 -4.80
C SER A 149 23.27 -4.08 -5.49
N ASP A 150 23.38 -5.35 -5.82
CA ASP A 150 24.52 -6.02 -6.49
C ASP A 150 24.26 -6.29 -7.98
N TRP A 151 23.20 -5.70 -8.56
CA TRP A 151 22.85 -5.89 -9.96
C TRP A 151 23.90 -5.31 -10.91
N ASN A 152 24.46 -6.15 -11.78
CA ASN A 152 25.34 -5.74 -12.87
C ASN A 152 24.60 -5.91 -14.20
N GLU A 153 24.48 -4.82 -14.97
CA GLU A 153 23.84 -4.77 -16.30
C GLU A 153 24.48 -5.71 -17.35
N SER A 154 25.62 -6.33 -17.06
CA SER A 154 26.35 -7.19 -18.00
C SER A 154 25.81 -8.62 -18.13
N GLU A 155 24.77 -9.00 -17.39
CA GLU A 155 24.13 -10.34 -17.45
C GLU A 155 22.73 -10.30 -18.11
N GLU A 156 22.46 -9.33 -18.99
CA GLU A 156 21.19 -9.27 -19.73
C GLU A 156 21.02 -10.48 -20.67
N PRO A 157 19.89 -11.20 -20.61
CA PRO A 157 19.43 -12.02 -21.72
C PRO A 157 19.09 -11.07 -22.87
N ASN A 158 19.94 -11.08 -23.89
CA ASN A 158 19.85 -10.27 -25.10
C ASN A 158 18.42 -10.19 -25.67
N GLN A 159 17.71 -9.08 -25.46
CA GLN A 159 16.52 -8.71 -26.23
C GLN A 159 16.49 -7.20 -26.50
N ASP A 160 16.69 -6.86 -27.77
CA ASP A 160 16.49 -5.55 -28.37
C ASP A 160 15.07 -5.03 -28.10
N ILE A 161 14.90 -4.15 -27.11
CA ILE A 161 13.85 -3.11 -27.13
C ILE A 161 14.42 -1.84 -26.52
N GLU A 162 14.47 -0.78 -27.34
CA GLU A 162 14.76 0.58 -26.92
C GLU A 162 13.83 1.01 -25.78
N ASP A 163 14.37 1.12 -24.57
CA ASP A 163 13.78 1.96 -23.53
C ASP A 163 14.89 2.67 -22.75
N LYS A 164 15.43 3.72 -23.36
CA LYS A 164 16.37 4.65 -22.72
C LYS A 164 15.60 5.53 -21.73
N SER A 165 15.38 5.04 -20.52
CA SER A 165 15.19 5.91 -19.35
C SER A 165 16.38 5.74 -18.42
N ALA A 166 17.53 6.24 -18.89
CA ALA A 166 18.65 6.54 -18.01
C ALA A 166 18.25 7.70 -17.11
N ASP A 167 18.22 7.42 -15.82
CA ASP A 167 18.16 8.38 -14.74
C ASP A 167 19.29 9.40 -14.89
N LYS A 168 18.95 10.59 -15.39
CA LYS A 168 19.69 11.86 -15.25
C LYS A 168 18.83 13.02 -15.74
N SER A 169 18.17 13.65 -14.79
CA SER A 169 17.74 15.07 -14.76
C SER A 169 17.85 15.86 -16.07
N LYS A 170 16.72 16.04 -16.78
CA LYS A 170 16.43 17.28 -17.54
C LYS A 170 14.94 17.63 -17.50
N GLU A 171 14.68 18.86 -17.07
CA GLU A 171 13.41 19.55 -17.17
C GLU A 171 12.94 19.66 -18.63
N GLY A 172 11.63 19.50 -18.84
CA GLY A 172 10.92 20.15 -19.95
C GLY A 172 10.30 19.21 -20.99
N SER A 173 9.15 18.60 -20.69
CA SER A 173 7.96 18.68 -21.55
C SER A 173 6.72 18.14 -20.80
N ASN A 174 5.60 18.85 -20.95
CA ASN A 174 4.31 18.56 -20.33
C ASN A 174 3.65 17.35 -21.04
N ASP A 175 3.63 16.18 -20.39
CA ASP A 175 2.45 15.29 -20.22
C ASP A 175 2.75 13.88 -19.68
N ASP A 176 3.99 13.56 -19.30
CA ASP A 176 4.28 12.27 -18.62
C ASP A 176 4.19 12.41 -17.10
N LYS A 177 2.97 12.31 -16.56
CA LYS A 177 2.84 11.94 -15.14
C LYS A 177 3.33 10.49 -15.00
N PRO A 178 4.29 10.19 -14.10
CA PRO A 178 4.70 8.82 -13.86
C PRO A 178 3.47 7.98 -13.55
N LYS A 179 3.29 6.88 -14.30
CA LYS A 179 2.15 5.99 -14.13
C LYS A 179 2.18 5.43 -12.70
N ALA A 180 1.10 5.65 -11.95
CA ALA A 180 0.97 5.12 -10.60
C ALA A 180 1.20 3.60 -10.61
N LEU A 181 1.85 3.09 -9.56
CA LEU A 181 1.96 1.65 -9.37
C LEU A 181 0.58 1.06 -9.07
N ASP A 182 0.33 -0.09 -9.66
CA ASP A 182 -0.87 -0.88 -9.47
C ASP A 182 -0.47 -2.37 -9.50
N TRP A 183 -1.25 -3.20 -8.83
CA TRP A 183 -1.09 -4.65 -8.80
C TRP A 183 -2.42 -5.28 -8.39
N THR A 184 -2.54 -6.59 -8.54
CA THR A 184 -3.75 -7.30 -8.15
C THR A 184 -3.64 -7.79 -6.72
N ILE A 185 -4.62 -7.46 -5.88
CA ILE A 185 -4.88 -8.12 -4.60
C ILE A 185 -5.77 -9.31 -4.89
N LYS A 186 -5.31 -10.51 -4.54
CA LYS A 186 -6.03 -11.77 -4.75
C LYS A 186 -6.24 -12.49 -3.43
N LEU A 187 -7.44 -12.96 -3.19
CA LEU A 187 -7.80 -13.82 -2.07
C LEU A 187 -8.06 -15.22 -2.59
N VAL A 188 -7.67 -16.24 -1.82
CA VAL A 188 -7.87 -17.65 -2.14
C VAL A 188 -8.42 -18.36 -0.92
N ASP A 189 -9.45 -19.17 -1.11
CA ASP A 189 -10.00 -20.02 -0.05
C ASP A 189 -9.28 -21.39 0.01
N LEU A 190 -9.67 -22.27 0.92
CA LEU A 190 -9.08 -23.63 1.01
C LEU A 190 -9.50 -24.56 -0.13
N ASN A 191 -10.59 -24.26 -0.83
CA ASN A 191 -11.06 -25.03 -1.99
C ASN A 191 -10.30 -24.66 -3.28
N GLY A 192 -9.53 -23.57 -3.23
CA GLY A 192 -8.78 -23.03 -4.36
C GLY A 192 -9.58 -22.00 -5.18
N GLU A 193 -10.80 -21.68 -4.77
CA GLU A 193 -11.56 -20.59 -5.35
C GLU A 193 -10.87 -19.27 -5.05
N SER A 194 -10.94 -18.33 -5.99
CA SER A 194 -10.23 -17.08 -5.85
C SER A 194 -10.96 -15.90 -6.43
N VAL A 195 -10.71 -14.76 -5.81
CA VAL A 195 -11.34 -13.47 -6.09
C VAL A 195 -10.27 -12.39 -6.02
N SER A 196 -10.40 -11.34 -6.81
CA SER A 196 -9.33 -10.35 -6.96
C SER A 196 -9.80 -8.99 -7.45
N PHE A 197 -9.12 -7.96 -6.96
CA PHE A 197 -9.26 -6.58 -7.41
C PHE A 197 -7.89 -5.94 -7.64
N PRO A 198 -7.75 -5.00 -8.60
CA PRO A 198 -6.56 -4.16 -8.64
C PRO A 198 -6.50 -3.23 -7.42
N LEU A 199 -5.31 -2.82 -6.98
CA LEU A 199 -5.14 -1.81 -5.93
C LEU A 199 -5.95 -0.54 -6.26
N SER A 200 -5.93 -0.16 -7.55
CA SER A 200 -6.66 0.98 -8.09
C SER A 200 -8.19 0.90 -7.99
N TYR A 201 -8.77 -0.25 -7.63
CA TYR A 201 -10.18 -0.37 -7.29
C TYR A 201 -10.55 0.51 -6.10
N GLU A 202 -9.72 0.49 -5.04
CA GLU A 202 -9.88 1.35 -3.88
C GLU A 202 -9.31 2.75 -4.19
N GLN A 203 -8.02 2.81 -4.55
CA GLN A 203 -7.39 4.05 -5.00
C GLN A 203 -6.04 3.81 -5.67
N GLN A 204 -5.58 4.75 -6.51
CA GLN A 204 -4.21 4.72 -7.03
C GLN A 204 -3.18 4.93 -5.90
N LEU A 205 -2.04 4.24 -5.99
CA LEU A 205 -0.89 4.55 -5.15
C LEU A 205 -0.30 5.90 -5.53
N TYR A 206 -0.22 6.79 -4.55
CA TYR A 206 0.37 8.10 -4.77
C TYR A 206 1.89 8.04 -4.76
N PRO A 207 2.55 8.77 -5.68
CA PRO A 207 4.00 8.89 -5.63
C PRO A 207 4.44 9.68 -4.38
N PRO A 208 5.69 9.53 -3.94
CA PRO A 208 6.24 10.28 -2.82
C PRO A 208 6.10 11.78 -3.01
N ILE A 209 5.60 12.48 -1.98
CA ILE A 209 5.40 13.93 -2.02
C ILE A 209 6.74 14.62 -1.79
N LYS A 210 7.22 15.34 -2.81
CA LYS A 210 8.44 16.16 -2.74
C LYS A 210 8.13 17.51 -2.09
N GLY A 211 8.85 17.83 -1.02
CA GLY A 211 8.72 19.07 -0.28
C GLY A 211 10.00 19.43 0.48
N ARG A 212 10.45 20.68 0.32
CA ARG A 212 11.55 21.24 1.11
C ARG A 212 11.04 21.63 2.49
N THR A 213 11.85 21.42 3.51
CA THR A 213 11.55 21.88 4.87
C THR A 213 12.07 23.30 5.13
N ARG A 214 12.93 23.79 4.23
CA ARG A 214 13.49 25.15 4.25
C ARG A 214 13.13 25.90 2.98
N LEU A 215 12.96 27.21 3.10
CA LEU A 215 12.61 28.09 1.99
C LEU A 215 13.73 28.19 0.95
N ALA A 216 14.97 28.33 1.43
CA ALA A 216 16.15 28.41 0.57
C ALA A 216 16.75 27.02 0.31
N GLU A 217 17.00 26.72 -0.95
CA GLU A 217 17.50 25.40 -1.39
C GLU A 217 18.89 25.07 -0.86
N PHE A 218 19.80 26.05 -0.88
CA PHE A 218 21.20 25.86 -0.49
C PHE A 218 21.41 25.52 0.99
N ILE A 219 20.38 25.68 1.83
CA ILE A 219 20.42 25.29 3.24
C ILE A 219 19.60 24.02 3.52
N ASN A 220 18.91 23.45 2.53
CA ASN A 220 18.10 22.25 2.71
C ASN A 220 18.98 21.00 2.63
N SER A 221 19.46 20.52 3.77
CA SER A 221 20.29 19.31 3.89
C SER A 221 19.49 18.01 4.08
N THR A 222 18.16 18.07 3.99
CA THR A 222 17.27 16.93 4.27
C THR A 222 16.72 16.34 2.98
N ALA A 223 16.30 15.07 3.06
CA ALA A 223 15.55 14.46 1.98
C ALA A 223 14.34 15.33 1.58
N LEU A 224 14.05 15.36 0.28
CA LEU A 224 12.89 16.10 -0.26
C LEU A 224 11.59 15.37 0.04
N THR A 225 11.66 14.08 0.26
CA THR A 225 10.55 13.15 0.43
C THR A 225 10.58 12.53 1.81
N GLU A 226 9.45 11.96 2.19
CA GLU A 226 9.27 11.23 3.44
C GLU A 226 8.38 10.04 3.13
N THR A 227 8.70 8.88 3.68
CA THR A 227 7.83 7.71 3.57
C THR A 227 6.54 8.00 4.34
N ILE A 228 5.44 8.12 3.60
CA ILE A 228 4.11 8.26 4.17
C ILE A 228 3.30 7.07 3.68
N LYS A 229 3.08 6.12 4.58
CA LYS A 229 2.18 4.98 4.34
C LYS A 229 0.74 5.45 4.34
N ARG A 230 -0.07 4.79 3.53
CA ARG A 230 -1.51 4.98 3.48
C ARG A 230 -2.23 3.65 3.68
N HIS A 231 -3.30 3.66 4.46
CA HIS A 231 -4.17 2.49 4.61
C HIS A 231 -5.11 2.36 3.39
N TYR A 232 -5.21 1.13 2.89
CA TYR A 232 -6.15 0.69 1.88
C TYR A 232 -7.21 -0.19 2.53
N HIS A 233 -8.49 0.05 2.25
CA HIS A 233 -9.60 -0.67 2.88
C HIS A 233 -10.42 -1.37 1.82
N PHE A 234 -10.20 -2.67 1.66
CA PHE A 234 -10.93 -3.51 0.73
C PHE A 234 -12.12 -4.17 1.41
N ALA A 235 -13.35 -3.82 1.01
CA ALA A 235 -14.55 -4.47 1.53
C ALA A 235 -14.62 -5.93 1.06
N LEU A 236 -14.72 -6.89 1.99
CA LEU A 236 -14.70 -8.31 1.65
C LEU A 236 -15.99 -8.74 0.94
N LYS A 237 -17.11 -8.06 1.20
CA LYS A 237 -18.34 -8.18 0.41
C LYS A 237 -18.11 -8.08 -1.10
N ASP A 238 -17.31 -7.11 -1.54
CA ASP A 238 -17.06 -6.89 -2.97
C ASP A 238 -16.35 -8.09 -3.61
N PHE A 239 -15.50 -8.79 -2.84
CA PHE A 239 -14.83 -10.02 -3.29
C PHE A 239 -15.82 -11.18 -3.39
N VAL A 240 -16.67 -11.38 -2.37
CA VAL A 240 -17.68 -12.44 -2.36
C VAL A 240 -18.68 -12.26 -3.53
N GLU A 241 -19.06 -11.01 -3.86
CA GLU A 241 -19.93 -10.72 -5.00
C GLU A 241 -19.31 -11.08 -6.37
N GLN A 242 -17.98 -11.16 -6.47
CA GLN A 242 -17.27 -11.52 -7.71
C GLN A 242 -17.36 -13.03 -8.01
N ASN A 243 -17.32 -13.88 -6.98
CA ASN A 243 -17.41 -15.34 -7.12
C ASN A 243 -18.23 -15.94 -5.96
N PRO A 244 -19.49 -16.34 -6.19
CA PRO A 244 -20.32 -16.97 -5.17
C PRO A 244 -19.81 -18.32 -4.65
N GLU A 245 -18.87 -18.97 -5.34
CA GLU A 245 -18.24 -20.23 -4.89
C GLU A 245 -17.09 -19.98 -3.90
N PHE A 246 -16.58 -18.75 -3.81
CA PHE A 246 -15.53 -18.37 -2.86
C PHE A 246 -16.09 -18.32 -1.44
N ASP A 247 -15.52 -19.11 -0.53
CA ASP A 247 -15.91 -19.14 0.87
C ASP A 247 -14.98 -18.28 1.74
N LEU A 248 -15.48 -17.11 2.17
CA LEU A 248 -14.73 -16.18 3.01
C LEU A 248 -14.33 -16.79 4.37
N SER A 249 -15.13 -17.71 4.92
CA SER A 249 -14.80 -18.39 6.19
C SER A 249 -13.62 -19.33 6.06
N GLN A 250 -13.31 -19.75 4.83
CA GLN A 250 -12.20 -20.64 4.49
C GLN A 250 -11.05 -19.87 3.83
N LEU A 251 -10.94 -18.55 4.04
CA LEU A 251 -9.84 -17.75 3.50
C LEU A 251 -8.50 -18.32 3.95
N SER A 252 -7.70 -18.74 2.98
CA SER A 252 -6.42 -19.45 3.21
C SER A 252 -5.21 -18.63 2.78
N ARG A 253 -5.38 -17.70 1.83
CA ARG A 253 -4.26 -16.92 1.31
C ARG A 253 -4.66 -15.53 0.84
N ILE A 254 -3.82 -14.56 1.18
CA ILE A 254 -3.84 -13.19 0.64
C ILE A 254 -2.60 -13.05 -0.24
N GLU A 255 -2.77 -12.67 -1.51
CA GLU A 255 -1.69 -12.50 -2.49
C GLU A 255 -1.66 -11.09 -3.06
N PHE A 256 -0.45 -10.54 -3.16
CA PHE A 256 -0.14 -9.35 -3.92
C PHE A 256 0.54 -9.82 -5.21
N VAL A 257 -0.14 -9.64 -6.33
CA VAL A 257 0.27 -10.15 -7.65
C VAL A 257 0.70 -8.98 -8.53
N PHE A 258 2.00 -8.81 -8.73
CA PHE A 258 2.60 -7.65 -9.40
C PHE A 258 2.54 -7.77 -10.93
N ASN A 259 1.31 -7.68 -11.48
CA ASN A 259 1.01 -7.96 -12.89
C ASN A 259 0.60 -6.72 -13.72
N LYS A 260 0.47 -5.52 -13.13
CA LYS A 260 0.02 -4.31 -13.86
C LYS A 260 1.17 -3.40 -14.29
N ASN A 261 2.23 -3.34 -13.50
CA ASN A 261 3.45 -2.59 -13.79
C ASN A 261 4.60 -3.57 -13.94
N LYS A 262 5.44 -3.38 -14.97
CA LYS A 262 6.62 -4.22 -15.22
C LYS A 262 7.68 -4.13 -14.12
N ARG A 263 7.71 -3.00 -13.42
CA ARG A 263 8.64 -2.72 -12.33
C ARG A 263 8.02 -1.81 -11.30
N GLY A 264 8.47 -1.97 -10.06
CA GLY A 264 8.04 -1.15 -8.94
C GLY A 264 8.73 -1.58 -7.65
N ALA A 265 8.66 -0.70 -6.66
CA ALA A 265 9.12 -0.95 -5.31
C ALA A 265 8.15 -0.29 -4.33
N ILE A 266 7.75 -1.03 -3.31
CA ILE A 266 6.77 -0.61 -2.31
C ILE A 266 7.24 -1.00 -0.91
N LEU A 267 6.74 -0.26 0.06
CA LEU A 267 6.83 -0.60 1.48
C LEU A 267 5.43 -1.00 1.93
N VAL A 268 5.32 -2.18 2.54
CA VAL A 268 4.06 -2.76 3.01
C VAL A 268 4.12 -2.95 4.52
N ASP A 269 3.02 -2.64 5.19
CA ASP A 269 2.87 -2.78 6.63
C ASP A 269 1.39 -2.96 7.03
N ASP A 270 1.15 -3.23 8.32
CA ASP A 270 -0.16 -3.22 8.97
C ASP A 270 -1.23 -4.04 8.22
N ILE A 271 -0.87 -5.24 7.76
CA ILE A 271 -1.82 -6.13 7.07
C ILE A 271 -2.75 -6.70 8.13
N ALA A 272 -4.03 -6.40 8.01
CA ALA A 272 -5.03 -6.61 9.04
C ALA A 272 -6.40 -6.89 8.45
N VAL A 273 -7.31 -7.37 9.28
CA VAL A 273 -8.74 -7.37 9.00
C VAL A 273 -9.47 -6.51 10.02
N VAL A 274 -10.57 -5.89 9.58
CA VAL A 274 -11.40 -5.04 10.42
C VAL A 274 -12.84 -5.52 10.34
N ASN A 275 -13.47 -5.75 11.48
CA ASN A 275 -14.86 -6.21 11.62
C ASN A 275 -15.82 -5.10 12.04
#